data_AF-A0A7X9Q5A0-F1
#
_entry.id   AF-A0A7X9Q5A0-F1
#
_cell.length_a   1.000
_cell.length_b   1.000
_cell.length_c   1.000
_cell.angle_alpha   90.00
_cell.angle_beta   90.00
_cell.angle_gamma   90.00
#
_symmetry.space_group_name_H-M   'P 1'
#
loop_
_entity.id
_entity.type
_entity.pdbx_description
1 polymer ?
#
loop_
_entity_poly.entity_id
_entity_poly.type
_entity_poly.pdbx_seq_one_letter_code
_entity_poly.pdbx_strand_id
1 'polypeptide(L)'
;MKSFLTLLLLSCISVTVNAQARTGSVEYQKVARAALINEIPFPSKTIENALIQDFGKAGYKSSTSKGFIVFKGVRLTALGPDAYDLYFSSERVSRKEKDNSTVTLLISKGFDAFADESNDAQLFENGKTYMNNLRDVIAAYDLEQQIIAQENEVKKADKKSANLISDASDLQNKLKKIESEIQTNIKDQADQVKELDRQKQILENLKLQRKS
;
A
#
# COMPACT_ATOMS: atom_id res chain seq x y z
N MET A 1 3.71 30.98 27.88
CA MET A 1 2.54 30.13 28.17
C MET A 1 2.64 28.86 27.35
N LYS A 2 3.36 27.88 27.89
CA LYS A 2 3.68 26.57 27.31
C LYS A 2 3.20 25.55 28.35
N SER A 3 1.96 25.07 28.25
CA SER A 3 1.45 23.89 29.00
C SER A 3 -0.06 23.72 28.79
N PHE A 4 -0.49 23.47 27.56
CA PHE A 4 -1.88 23.05 27.30
C PHE A 4 -2.01 21.99 26.19
N LEU A 5 -0.92 21.32 25.81
CA LEU A 5 -0.92 20.34 24.72
C LEU A 5 -0.37 18.97 25.14
N THR A 6 -0.66 18.53 26.36
CA THR A 6 -0.10 17.28 26.90
C THR A 6 -1.11 16.53 27.75
N LEU A 7 -2.35 16.37 27.27
CA LEU A 7 -3.30 15.51 27.97
C LEU A 7 -4.43 14.98 27.07
N LEU A 8 -4.10 14.12 26.11
CA LEU A 8 -5.02 13.04 25.67
C LEU A 8 -4.31 12.02 24.75
N LEU A 9 -3.28 11.34 25.25
CA LEU A 9 -2.85 10.07 24.67
C LEU A 9 -3.08 8.97 25.70
N LEU A 10 -4.35 8.79 26.07
CA LEU A 10 -4.77 7.60 26.82
C LEU A 10 -4.74 6.44 25.83
N SER A 11 -3.58 5.79 25.74
CA SER A 11 -3.40 4.54 25.01
C SER A 11 -4.36 3.50 25.61
N CYS A 12 -5.45 3.22 24.89
CA CYS A 12 -6.21 1.99 25.10
C CYS A 12 -5.29 0.82 24.75
N ILE A 13 -4.66 0.23 25.78
CA ILE A 13 -4.06 -1.09 25.66
C ILE A 13 -5.23 -2.07 25.54
N SER A 14 -5.72 -2.26 24.32
CA SER A 14 -6.63 -3.35 23.99
C SER A 14 -5.82 -4.64 24.11
N VAL A 15 -5.98 -5.34 25.23
CA VAL A 15 -5.50 -6.72 25.36
C VAL A 15 -6.31 -7.55 24.36
N THR A 16 -5.75 -7.76 23.16
CA THR A 16 -6.34 -8.66 22.19
C THR A 16 -6.14 -10.08 22.70
N VAL A 17 -7.21 -10.67 23.24
CA VAL A 17 -7.25 -12.11 23.53
C VAL A 17 -7.23 -12.81 22.18
N ASN A 18 -6.08 -13.39 21.84
CA ASN A 18 -5.90 -14.06 20.56
C ASN A 18 -6.36 -15.51 20.70
N ALA A 19 -7.19 -15.95 19.75
CA ALA A 19 -7.54 -17.35 19.64
C ALA A 19 -6.25 -18.16 19.38
N GLN A 20 -6.07 -19.25 20.13
CA GLN A 20 -5.01 -20.21 19.86
C GLN A 20 -5.49 -21.22 18.83
N ALA A 21 -4.55 -21.71 18.02
CA ALA A 21 -4.79 -22.78 17.08
C ALA A 21 -5.32 -24.02 17.80
N ARG A 22 -6.41 -24.58 17.28
CA ARG A 22 -7.09 -25.77 17.81
C ARG A 22 -7.17 -26.86 16.76
N THR A 23 -7.33 -28.10 17.19
CA THR A 23 -7.75 -29.16 16.28
C THR A 23 -9.24 -29.05 15.99
N GLY A 24 -9.61 -29.48 14.80
CA GLY A 24 -10.98 -29.57 14.34
C GLY A 24 -11.08 -30.57 13.21
N SER A 25 -12.25 -30.63 12.58
CA SER A 25 -12.48 -31.44 11.40
C SER A 25 -13.14 -30.60 10.33
N VAL A 26 -12.65 -30.69 9.11
CA VAL A 26 -13.24 -30.02 7.93
C VAL A 26 -13.46 -31.02 6.81
N GLU A 27 -14.45 -30.77 5.97
CA GLU A 27 -14.69 -31.62 4.82
C GLU A 27 -13.70 -31.27 3.70
N TYR A 28 -12.93 -32.27 3.25
CA TYR A 28 -12.09 -32.17 2.06
C TYR A 28 -12.29 -33.40 1.18
N GLN A 29 -12.58 -33.18 -0.11
CA GLN A 29 -12.96 -34.24 -1.05
C GLN A 29 -14.12 -35.13 -0.55
N LYS A 30 -15.14 -34.53 0.09
CA LYS A 30 -16.30 -35.23 0.68
C LYS A 30 -15.95 -36.19 1.82
N VAL A 31 -14.76 -36.06 2.42
CA VAL A 31 -14.31 -36.83 3.56
C VAL A 31 -13.97 -35.87 4.69
N ALA A 32 -14.41 -36.16 5.91
CA ALA A 32 -14.01 -35.43 7.09
C ALA A 32 -12.52 -35.67 7.37
N ARG A 33 -11.72 -34.60 7.40
CA ARG A 33 -10.28 -34.64 7.65
C ARG A 33 -9.96 -33.84 8.91
N ALA A 34 -9.07 -34.39 9.73
CA ALA A 34 -8.50 -33.67 10.86
C ALA A 34 -7.76 -32.42 10.35
N ALA A 35 -7.98 -31.30 11.02
CA ALA A 35 -7.54 -29.98 10.60
C ALA A 35 -7.04 -29.15 11.77
N LEU A 36 -6.13 -28.23 11.48
CA LEU A 36 -5.70 -27.18 12.40
C LEU A 36 -6.45 -25.90 12.04
N ILE A 37 -7.11 -25.30 13.01
CA ILE A 37 -7.96 -24.12 12.80
C ILE A 37 -7.48 -22.99 13.70
N ASN A 38 -7.28 -21.80 13.13
CA ASN A 38 -6.97 -20.60 13.89
C ASN A 38 -7.74 -19.39 13.36
N GLU A 39 -8.18 -18.51 14.25
CA GLU A 39 -8.84 -17.26 13.88
C GLU A 39 -7.81 -16.13 13.92
N ILE A 40 -7.61 -15.51 12.76
CA ILE A 40 -6.58 -14.52 12.54
C ILE A 40 -7.26 -13.19 12.18
N PRO A 41 -6.92 -12.08 12.86
CA PRO A 41 -7.54 -10.78 12.65
C PRO A 41 -6.98 -10.07 11.41
N PHE A 42 -7.07 -10.75 10.26
CA PHE A 42 -6.77 -10.21 8.95
C PHE A 42 -7.83 -10.67 7.93
N PRO A 43 -8.07 -9.88 6.87
CA PRO A 43 -8.94 -10.29 5.77
C PRO A 43 -8.42 -11.55 5.06
N SER A 44 -9.33 -12.41 4.63
CA SER A 44 -8.99 -13.71 4.04
C SER A 44 -8.01 -13.60 2.88
N LYS A 45 -8.20 -12.60 2.00
CA LYS A 45 -7.29 -12.32 0.88
C LYS A 45 -5.89 -11.89 1.32
N THR A 46 -5.76 -11.12 2.41
CA THR A 46 -4.45 -10.74 2.96
C THR A 46 -3.69 -11.98 3.44
N ILE A 47 -4.39 -12.89 4.11
CA ILE A 47 -3.83 -14.16 4.59
C ILE A 47 -3.37 -15.04 3.42
N GLU A 48 -4.22 -15.22 2.41
CA GLU A 48 -3.89 -16.01 1.22
C GLU A 48 -2.66 -15.45 0.49
N ASN A 49 -2.62 -14.13 0.28
CA ASN A 49 -1.49 -13.49 -0.38
C ASN A 49 -0.21 -13.57 0.46
N ALA A 50 -0.31 -13.43 1.79
CA ALA A 50 0.82 -13.56 2.69
C ALA A 50 1.42 -14.97 2.60
N LEU A 51 0.59 -16.02 2.62
CA LEU A 51 1.02 -17.41 2.45
C LEU A 51 1.68 -17.61 1.08
N ILE A 52 1.05 -17.15 -0.01
CA ILE A 52 1.62 -17.29 -1.36
C ILE A 52 2.99 -16.60 -1.46
N GLN A 53 3.13 -15.40 -0.88
CA GLN A 53 4.40 -14.68 -0.89
C GLN A 53 5.46 -15.39 -0.04
N ASP A 54 5.11 -15.82 1.18
CA ASP A 54 6.05 -16.44 2.10
C ASP A 54 6.60 -17.77 1.55
N PHE A 55 5.70 -18.67 1.15
CA PHE A 55 6.07 -19.93 0.51
C PHE A 55 6.74 -19.73 -0.85
N GLY A 56 6.33 -18.71 -1.62
CA GLY A 56 6.96 -18.33 -2.88
C GLY A 56 8.40 -17.89 -2.72
N LYS A 57 8.71 -17.09 -1.68
CA LYS A 57 10.09 -16.70 -1.32
C LYS A 57 10.95 -17.90 -0.94
N ALA A 58 10.34 -18.92 -0.32
CA ALA A 58 11.00 -20.19 -0.01
C ALA A 58 11.10 -21.16 -1.21
N GLY A 59 10.62 -20.77 -2.40
CA GLY A 59 10.72 -21.54 -3.64
C GLY A 59 9.58 -22.52 -3.90
N TYR A 60 8.52 -22.51 -3.08
CA TYR A 60 7.36 -23.37 -3.28
C TYR A 60 6.33 -22.70 -4.20
N LYS A 61 5.68 -23.52 -5.03
CA LYS A 61 4.59 -23.07 -5.91
C LYS A 61 3.25 -23.37 -5.26
N SER A 62 2.35 -22.39 -5.28
CA SER A 62 0.96 -22.57 -4.90
C SER A 62 0.16 -23.20 -6.04
N SER A 63 -0.80 -24.04 -5.68
CA SER A 63 -1.89 -24.49 -6.55
C SER A 63 -3.22 -24.36 -5.81
N THR A 64 -4.36 -24.56 -6.47
CA THR A 64 -5.66 -24.52 -5.81
C THR A 64 -6.39 -25.85 -5.98
N SER A 65 -6.94 -26.39 -4.90
CA SER A 65 -7.75 -27.61 -4.92
C SER A 65 -8.90 -27.48 -3.93
N LYS A 66 -10.15 -27.59 -4.42
CA LYS A 66 -11.37 -27.64 -3.59
C LYS A 66 -11.47 -26.53 -2.53
N GLY A 67 -11.08 -25.30 -2.87
CA GLY A 67 -11.13 -24.16 -1.95
C GLY A 67 -9.90 -24.00 -1.06
N PHE A 68 -8.88 -24.84 -1.22
CA PHE A 68 -7.60 -24.74 -0.53
C PHE A 68 -6.50 -24.29 -1.47
N ILE A 69 -5.59 -23.46 -0.96
CA ILE A 69 -4.28 -23.20 -1.54
C ILE A 69 -3.35 -24.32 -1.08
N VAL A 70 -2.73 -24.99 -2.04
CA VAL A 70 -1.92 -26.19 -1.81
C VAL A 70 -0.48 -25.91 -2.16
N PHE A 71 0.41 -26.16 -1.22
CA PHE A 71 1.85 -26.17 -1.39
C PHE A 71 2.34 -27.60 -1.23
N LYS A 72 2.99 -28.15 -2.26
CA LYS A 72 3.42 -29.56 -2.26
C LYS A 72 4.88 -29.72 -1.85
N GLY A 73 5.18 -30.81 -1.14
CA GLY A 73 6.54 -31.22 -0.79
C GLY A 73 7.28 -30.20 0.08
N VAL A 74 6.55 -29.50 0.93
CA VAL A 74 7.09 -28.44 1.78
C VAL A 74 7.87 -29.03 2.93
N ARG A 75 9.14 -28.64 3.05
CA ARG A 75 9.96 -28.88 4.23
C ARG A 75 9.92 -27.64 5.12
N LEU A 76 9.13 -27.72 6.21
CA LEU A 76 9.12 -26.73 7.29
C LEU A 76 9.68 -27.36 8.55
N THR A 77 10.82 -26.85 9.02
CA THR A 77 11.44 -27.29 10.28
C THR A 77 10.49 -27.14 11.47
N ALA A 78 9.56 -26.19 11.41
CA ALA A 78 8.51 -25.99 12.40
C ALA A 78 7.51 -27.15 12.49
N LEU A 79 7.32 -27.93 11.41
CA LEU A 79 6.42 -29.08 11.39
C LEU A 79 7.15 -30.40 11.68
N GLY A 80 8.40 -30.51 11.25
CA GLY A 80 9.23 -31.70 11.44
C GLY A 80 10.33 -31.81 10.39
N PRO A 81 11.09 -32.92 10.38
CA PRO A 81 12.17 -33.15 9.42
C PRO A 81 11.68 -33.56 8.02
N ASP A 82 10.45 -34.04 7.90
CA ASP A 82 9.89 -34.56 6.66
C ASP A 82 9.34 -33.45 5.74
N ALA A 83 8.95 -33.86 4.54
CA ALA A 83 8.23 -32.99 3.60
C ALA A 83 6.73 -33.31 3.67
N TYR A 84 5.90 -32.26 3.67
CA TYR A 84 4.45 -32.37 3.72
C TYR A 84 3.78 -31.58 2.61
N ASP A 85 2.63 -32.05 2.15
CA ASP A 85 1.72 -31.25 1.33
C ASP A 85 0.80 -30.45 2.27
N LEU A 86 0.83 -29.13 2.18
CA LEU A 86 0.10 -28.21 3.06
C LEU A 86 -1.07 -27.59 2.31
N TYR A 87 -2.26 -27.70 2.89
CA TYR A 87 -3.49 -27.19 2.31
C TYR A 87 -4.05 -26.12 3.24
N PHE A 88 -4.05 -24.87 2.78
CA PHE A 88 -4.57 -23.73 3.52
C PHE A 88 -5.90 -23.27 2.94
N SER A 89 -6.90 -23.01 3.77
CA SER A 89 -8.05 -22.20 3.40
C SER A 89 -8.21 -21.04 4.37
N SER A 90 -8.82 -19.96 3.90
CA SER A 90 -9.04 -18.75 4.69
C SER A 90 -10.44 -18.24 4.44
N GLU A 91 -11.30 -18.32 5.44
CA GLU A 91 -12.72 -17.95 5.34
C GLU A 91 -13.03 -16.82 6.31
N ARG A 92 -13.90 -15.88 5.93
CA ARG A 92 -14.34 -14.84 6.86
C ARG A 92 -15.09 -15.48 8.04
N VAL A 93 -14.80 -15.03 9.27
CA VAL A 93 -15.51 -15.52 10.47
C VAL A 93 -17.01 -15.29 10.36
N SER A 94 -17.42 -14.13 9.83
CA SER A 94 -18.82 -13.85 9.53
C SER A 94 -18.98 -12.93 8.32
N ARG A 95 -20.20 -12.84 7.77
CA ARG A 95 -20.50 -11.89 6.67
C ARG A 95 -20.30 -10.43 7.09
N LYS A 96 -20.35 -10.14 8.40
CA LYS A 96 -20.23 -8.80 8.96
C LYS A 96 -18.78 -8.46 9.32
N GLU A 97 -17.98 -9.46 9.69
CA GLU A 97 -16.58 -9.29 10.08
C GLU A 97 -15.65 -9.57 8.91
N LYS A 98 -15.29 -8.50 8.18
CA LYS A 98 -14.43 -8.60 7.00
C LYS A 98 -12.93 -8.65 7.33
N ASP A 99 -12.59 -8.25 8.54
CA ASP A 99 -11.21 -8.08 9.01
C ASP A 99 -10.74 -9.26 9.89
N ASN A 100 -11.61 -10.26 10.12
CA ASN A 100 -11.28 -11.49 10.83
C ASN A 100 -11.55 -12.69 9.92
N SER A 101 -10.60 -13.63 9.89
CA SER A 101 -10.76 -14.86 9.10
C SER A 101 -10.32 -16.09 9.88
N THR A 102 -11.04 -17.18 9.67
CA THR A 102 -10.68 -18.52 10.10
C THR A 102 -9.76 -19.14 9.07
N VAL A 103 -8.53 -19.44 9.48
CA VAL A 103 -7.54 -20.16 8.69
C VAL A 103 -7.59 -21.62 9.07
N THR A 104 -7.69 -22.48 8.06
CA THR A 104 -7.65 -23.94 8.21
C THR A 104 -6.40 -24.47 7.53
N LEU A 105 -5.70 -25.38 8.20
CA LEU A 105 -4.56 -26.12 7.67
C LEU A 105 -4.83 -27.62 7.72
N LEU A 106 -4.73 -28.29 6.56
CA LEU A 106 -4.60 -29.74 6.46
C LEU A 106 -3.16 -30.10 6.10
N ILE A 107 -2.66 -31.16 6.73
CA ILE A 107 -1.31 -31.66 6.50
C ILE A 107 -1.42 -33.06 5.88
N SER A 108 -0.80 -33.26 4.73
CA SER A 108 -0.70 -34.56 4.06
C SER A 108 0.77 -34.99 4.01
N LYS A 109 1.01 -36.28 4.24
CA LYS A 109 2.32 -36.93 4.11
C LYS A 109 2.64 -37.32 2.65
N GLY A 110 1.86 -36.80 1.71
CA GLY A 110 1.93 -37.10 0.28
C GLY A 110 0.85 -38.09 -0.16
N PHE A 111 0.54 -38.09 -1.47
CA PHE A 111 -0.45 -38.99 -2.08
C PHE A 111 -1.83 -38.98 -1.39
N ASP A 112 -2.29 -37.81 -0.95
CA ASP A 112 -3.53 -37.61 -0.18
C ASP A 112 -3.63 -38.43 1.14
N ALA A 113 -2.49 -38.85 1.69
CA ALA A 113 -2.39 -39.43 3.03
C ALA A 113 -2.38 -38.32 4.10
N PHE A 114 -3.58 -37.84 4.46
CA PHE A 114 -3.76 -36.82 5.49
C PHE A 114 -3.38 -37.33 6.88
N ALA A 115 -2.64 -36.49 7.61
CA ALA A 115 -2.29 -36.73 9.01
C ALA A 115 -3.54 -36.65 9.90
N ASP A 116 -3.51 -37.38 11.02
CA ASP A 116 -4.59 -37.39 12.03
C ASP A 116 -4.01 -37.21 13.43
N GLU A 117 -4.70 -36.48 14.31
CA GLU A 117 -4.22 -36.17 15.67
C GLU A 117 -3.90 -37.44 16.48
N SER A 118 -4.64 -38.54 16.26
CA SER A 118 -4.46 -39.80 17.00
C SER A 118 -3.15 -40.50 16.67
N ASN A 119 -2.70 -40.41 15.41
CA ASN A 119 -1.50 -41.09 14.91
C ASN A 119 -0.29 -40.14 14.80
N ASP A 120 -0.56 -38.83 14.71
CA ASP A 120 0.41 -37.79 14.38
C ASP A 120 0.40 -36.64 15.40
N ALA A 121 0.18 -36.96 16.67
CA ALA A 121 0.02 -35.97 17.75
C ALA A 121 1.12 -34.90 17.76
N GLN A 122 2.40 -35.31 17.63
CA GLN A 122 3.52 -34.36 17.61
C GLN A 122 3.48 -33.41 16.41
N LEU A 123 3.10 -33.90 15.23
CA LEU A 123 2.95 -33.08 14.03
C LEU A 123 1.81 -32.08 14.19
N PHE A 124 0.72 -32.46 14.85
CA PHE A 124 -0.39 -31.56 15.16
C PHE A 124 0.00 -30.50 16.19
N GLU A 125 0.74 -30.83 17.24
CA GLU A 125 1.25 -29.84 18.21
C GLU A 125 2.22 -28.84 17.56
N ASN A 126 3.12 -29.35 16.72
CA ASN A 126 4.01 -28.54 15.89
C ASN A 126 3.21 -27.62 14.96
N GLY A 127 2.17 -28.16 14.32
CA GLY A 127 1.26 -27.43 13.45
C GLY A 127 0.45 -26.35 14.18
N LYS A 128 -0.04 -26.61 15.40
CA LYS A 128 -0.68 -25.59 16.25
C LYS A 128 0.30 -24.45 16.54
N THR A 129 1.53 -24.78 16.89
CA THR A 129 2.59 -23.79 17.14
C THR A 129 2.88 -22.96 15.89
N TYR A 130 3.01 -23.59 14.73
CA TYR A 130 3.16 -22.90 13.45
C TYR A 130 1.98 -21.96 13.16
N MET A 131 0.74 -22.44 13.31
CA MET A 131 -0.49 -21.67 13.07
C MET A 131 -0.65 -20.50 14.05
N ASN A 132 -0.13 -20.61 15.28
CA ASN A 132 -0.08 -19.50 16.23
C ASN A 132 0.88 -18.39 15.77
N ASN A 133 2.06 -18.78 15.26
CA ASN A 133 3.07 -17.85 14.77
C ASN A 133 2.77 -17.30 13.37
N LEU A 134 1.85 -17.93 12.62
CA LEU A 134 1.44 -17.49 11.29
C LEU A 134 0.93 -16.04 11.27
N ARG A 135 0.34 -15.58 12.38
CA ARG A 135 -0.10 -14.20 12.53
C ARG A 135 1.03 -13.20 12.32
N ASP A 136 2.23 -13.47 12.83
CA ASP A 136 3.36 -12.55 12.73
C ASP A 136 3.83 -12.43 11.28
N VAL A 137 3.82 -13.55 10.54
CA VAL A 137 4.11 -13.59 9.10
C VAL A 137 3.09 -12.75 8.32
N ILE A 138 1.80 -12.90 8.63
CA ILE A 138 0.73 -12.14 7.98
C ILE A 138 0.80 -10.66 8.32
N ALA A 139 1.07 -10.32 9.60
CA ALA A 139 1.22 -8.94 10.04
C ALA A 139 2.42 -8.25 9.37
N ALA A 140 3.54 -8.95 9.23
CA ALA A 140 4.70 -8.44 8.50
C ALA A 140 4.39 -8.22 7.01
N TYR A 141 3.67 -9.16 6.38
CA TYR A 141 3.21 -8.98 5.00
C TYR A 141 2.29 -7.76 4.84
N ASP A 142 1.30 -7.62 5.72
CA ASP A 142 0.34 -6.52 5.67
C ASP A 142 1.04 -5.16 5.87
N LEU A 143 1.95 -5.08 6.84
CA LEU A 143 2.77 -3.89 7.07
C LEU A 143 3.62 -3.54 5.83
N GLU A 144 4.23 -4.53 5.18
CA GLU A 144 4.98 -4.32 3.93
C GLU A 144 4.09 -3.75 2.82
N GLN A 145 2.86 -4.25 2.66
CA GLN A 145 1.91 -3.69 1.68
C GLN A 145 1.53 -2.24 2.01
N GLN A 146 1.35 -1.91 3.29
CA GLN A 146 1.10 -0.54 3.74
C GLN A 146 2.30 0.38 3.47
N ILE A 147 3.53 -0.09 3.70
CA ILE A 147 4.75 0.64 3.38
C ILE A 147 4.83 0.91 1.88
N ILE A 148 4.65 -0.11 1.03
CA ILE A 148 4.67 0.05 -0.43
C ILE A 148 3.61 1.07 -0.90
N ALA A 149 2.40 1.01 -0.34
CA ALA A 149 1.35 1.97 -0.65
C ALA A 149 1.76 3.40 -0.24
N GLN A 150 2.32 3.57 0.96
CA GLN A 150 2.77 4.86 1.45
C GLN A 150 3.95 5.42 0.64
N GLU A 151 4.92 4.58 0.26
CA GLU A 151 6.03 4.97 -0.62
C GLU A 151 5.54 5.50 -1.97
N ASN A 152 4.48 4.90 -2.53
CA ASN A 152 3.89 5.37 -3.78
C ASN A 152 3.21 6.74 -3.61
N GLU A 153 2.54 6.99 -2.49
CA GLU A 153 1.96 8.30 -2.19
C GLU A 153 3.05 9.37 -1.97
N VAL A 154 4.15 9.03 -1.30
CA VAL A 154 5.32 9.91 -1.17
C VAL A 154 5.88 10.26 -2.55
N LYS A 155 6.11 9.26 -3.42
CA LYS A 155 6.58 9.50 -4.81
C LYS A 155 5.65 10.42 -5.61
N LYS A 156 4.33 10.28 -5.45
CA LYS A 156 3.35 11.18 -6.10
C LYS A 156 3.44 12.60 -5.55
N ALA A 157 3.55 12.76 -4.23
CA ALA A 157 3.69 14.05 -3.58
C ALA A 157 4.98 14.77 -4.00
N ASP A 158 6.10 14.04 -4.04
CA ASP A 158 7.39 14.56 -4.49
C ASP A 158 7.33 15.07 -5.94
N LYS A 159 6.74 14.27 -6.84
CA LYS A 159 6.53 14.68 -8.23
C LYS A 159 5.68 15.94 -8.34
N LYS A 160 4.60 16.05 -7.55
CA LYS A 160 3.74 17.23 -7.52
C LYS A 160 4.51 18.46 -7.02
N SER A 161 5.33 18.29 -5.98
CA SER A 161 6.19 19.35 -5.45
C SER A 161 7.18 19.86 -6.50
N ALA A 162 7.88 18.96 -7.18
CA ALA A 162 8.82 19.29 -8.24
C ALA A 162 8.17 20.08 -9.39
N ASN A 163 6.96 19.67 -9.80
CA ASN A 163 6.20 20.39 -10.83
C ASN A 163 5.84 21.81 -10.37
N LEU A 164 5.37 21.99 -9.14
CA LEU A 164 5.04 23.32 -8.60
C LEU A 164 6.25 24.25 -8.52
N ILE A 165 7.43 23.72 -8.20
CA ILE A 165 8.69 24.47 -8.22
C ILE A 165 9.03 24.91 -9.64
N SER A 166 8.90 24.01 -10.63
CA SER A 166 9.11 24.32 -12.05
C SER A 166 8.14 25.40 -12.52
N ASP A 167 6.85 25.25 -12.22
CA ASP A 167 5.81 26.22 -12.59
C ASP A 167 6.10 27.60 -11.97
N ALA A 168 6.54 27.64 -10.70
CA ALA A 168 6.93 28.89 -10.05
C ALA A 168 8.11 29.58 -10.75
N SER A 169 9.13 28.81 -11.16
CA SER A 169 10.26 29.32 -11.93
C SER A 169 9.82 29.90 -13.29
N ASP A 170 8.94 29.20 -14.00
CA ASP A 170 8.39 29.68 -15.28
C ASP A 170 7.56 30.95 -15.12
N LEU A 171 6.75 31.03 -14.07
CA LEU A 171 5.99 32.23 -13.72
C LEU A 171 6.91 33.40 -13.37
N GLN A 172 7.99 33.18 -12.62
CA GLN A 172 9.00 34.21 -12.33
C GLN A 172 9.69 34.72 -13.59
N ASN A 173 10.02 33.84 -14.54
CA ASN A 173 10.61 34.23 -15.81
C ASN A 173 9.63 35.05 -16.68
N LYS A 174 8.36 34.64 -16.72
CA LYS A 174 7.29 35.40 -17.38
C LYS A 174 7.11 36.78 -16.76
N LEU A 175 7.11 36.87 -15.43
CA LEU A 175 7.01 38.14 -14.70
C LEU A 175 8.13 39.10 -15.13
N LYS A 176 9.40 38.65 -15.10
CA LYS A 176 10.55 39.47 -15.52
C LYS A 176 10.44 39.96 -16.97
N LYS A 177 9.96 39.10 -17.86
CA LYS A 177 9.76 39.48 -19.28
C LYS A 177 8.69 40.56 -19.41
N ILE A 178 7.54 40.39 -18.75
CA ILE A 178 6.46 41.37 -18.76
C ILE A 178 6.93 42.70 -18.16
N GLU A 179 7.68 42.67 -17.05
CA GLU A 179 8.27 43.87 -16.45
C GLU A 179 9.18 44.60 -17.45
N SER A 180 10.05 43.87 -18.17
CA SER A 180 10.91 44.45 -19.20
C SER A 180 10.11 45.03 -20.37
N GLU A 181 9.05 44.36 -20.83
CA GLU A 181 8.18 44.84 -21.90
C GLU A 181 7.44 46.12 -21.49
N ILE A 182 6.98 46.20 -20.25
CA ILE A 182 6.37 47.42 -19.68
C ILE A 182 7.37 48.58 -19.67
N GLN A 183 8.62 48.35 -19.24
CA GLN A 183 9.65 49.39 -19.23
C GLN A 183 9.96 49.91 -20.64
N THR A 184 10.09 49.00 -21.62
CA THR A 184 10.27 49.38 -23.03
C THR A 184 9.08 50.20 -23.54
N ASN A 185 7.84 49.76 -23.26
CA ASN A 185 6.65 50.48 -23.69
C ASN A 185 6.55 51.89 -23.10
N ILE A 186 6.92 52.07 -21.82
CA ILE A 186 6.99 53.39 -21.18
C ILE A 186 7.98 54.30 -21.92
N LYS A 187 9.16 53.78 -22.29
CA LYS A 187 10.15 54.53 -23.05
C LYS A 187 9.62 54.92 -24.45
N ASP A 188 9.02 53.97 -25.14
CA ASP A 188 8.46 54.18 -26.48
C ASP A 188 7.33 55.23 -26.46
N GLN A 189 6.47 55.22 -25.44
CA GLN A 189 5.46 56.26 -25.24
C GLN A 189 6.10 57.65 -25.06
N ALA A 190 7.15 57.74 -24.22
CA ALA A 190 7.84 59.01 -23.98
C ALA A 190 8.49 59.56 -25.26
N ASP A 191 9.10 58.70 -26.08
CA ASP A 191 9.71 59.12 -27.34
C ASP A 191 8.65 59.47 -28.40
N GLN A 192 7.51 58.74 -28.44
CA GLN A 192 6.38 59.07 -29.31
C GLN A 192 5.77 60.43 -28.96
N VAL A 193 5.67 60.79 -27.68
CA VAL A 193 5.19 62.12 -27.25
C VAL A 193 6.11 63.23 -27.76
N LYS A 194 7.43 63.06 -27.65
CA LYS A 194 8.40 64.04 -28.18
C LYS A 194 8.27 64.22 -29.69
N GLU A 195 8.11 63.12 -30.42
CA GLU A 195 7.92 63.17 -31.88
C GLU A 195 6.60 63.86 -32.23
N LEU A 196 5.52 63.57 -31.51
CA LEU A 196 4.22 64.24 -31.67
C LEU A 196 4.35 65.75 -31.50
N ASP A 197 5.08 66.20 -30.48
CA ASP A 197 5.28 67.63 -30.22
C ASP A 197 6.13 68.31 -31.31
N ARG A 198 7.18 67.63 -31.80
CA ARG A 198 7.97 68.09 -32.95
C ARG A 198 7.10 68.22 -34.20
N GLN A 199 6.26 67.23 -34.50
CA GLN A 199 5.36 67.27 -35.65
C GLN A 199 4.32 68.38 -35.54
N LYS A 200 3.76 68.62 -34.35
CA LYS A 200 2.86 69.75 -34.09
C LYS A 200 3.54 71.08 -34.36
N GLN A 201 4.79 71.27 -33.91
CA GLN A 201 5.55 72.50 -34.17
C GLN A 201 5.78 72.73 -35.67
N ILE A 202 6.16 71.68 -36.41
CA ILE A 202 6.33 71.75 -37.88
C ILE A 202 5.00 72.15 -38.55
N LEU A 203 3.90 71.51 -38.16
CA LEU A 203 2.58 71.79 -38.72
C LEU A 203 2.13 73.24 -38.47
N GLU A 204 2.32 73.76 -37.26
CA GLU A 204 1.97 75.15 -36.94
C GLU A 204 2.81 76.15 -37.76
N ASN A 205 4.11 75.90 -37.94
CA ASN A 205 4.95 76.73 -38.80
C ASN A 205 4.46 76.75 -40.26
N LEU A 206 4.09 75.60 -40.82
CA LEU A 206 3.53 75.50 -42.17
C LEU A 206 2.19 76.24 -42.30
N LYS A 207 1.33 76.18 -41.28
CA LYS A 207 0.05 76.93 -41.25
C LYS A 207 0.27 78.44 -41.24
N LEU A 208 1.30 78.93 -40.54
CA LEU A 208 1.65 80.35 -40.53
C LEU A 208 2.10 80.83 -41.91
N GLN A 209 2.94 80.04 -42.60
CA GLN A 209 3.37 80.33 -43.98
C GLN A 209 2.22 80.36 -45.00
N ARG A 210 1.11 79.65 -44.75
CA ARG A 210 -0.07 79.68 -45.63
C ARG A 210 -0.88 80.99 -45.53
N LYS A 211 -0.73 81.74 -44.43
CA LYS A 211 -1.51 82.97 -44.17
C LYS A 211 -0.81 84.24 -44.67
N SER A 212 0.48 84.15 -45.02
CA SER A 212 1.25 85.17 -45.76
C SER A 212 1.10 84.97 -47.26
#